data_AF-A0A1I5FEP2-F1
#
_entry.id   AF-A0A1I5FEP2-F1
#
_cell.length_a   1.000
_cell.length_b   1.000
_cell.length_c   1.000
_cell.angle_alpha   90.00
_cell.angle_beta   90.00
_cell.angle_gamma   90.00
#
_symmetry.space_group_name_H-M   'P 1'
#
loop_
_entity.id
_entity.type
_entity.pdbx_description
1 polymer ?
#
loop_
_entity_poly.entity_id
_entity_poly.type
_entity_poly.pdbx_seq_one_letter_code
_entity_poly.pdbx_strand_id
1 'polypeptide(L)'
;MRKFIFDFIKINIVCFLIVISLLLFGRLIPSKSINNELQISVELLNKEGLYPSTYEGSNTGFFDNWTDAISLNIIALQNNYPIVQSALGNYYVIRGDDTVISALNKAVNGYDESEVVPYANYWLAGLSIIKILLIFLPLGEIRHVLTACVLFLAFIYIIRAYLQDKALAIAFCISLGIFETIYISGNITAFFDVFLMLVFGIYILCCRLGKNDSSAVRFFLFFINGFITVSLCYVYAPMMGLGMCLLLLMINDFKIGINHGKALRYGFISVIAWYLGYAISSIEKNMLAKYILKNESGMEKLKFWMGNALSEKLLAFITPIKFLLSSRSFWVILIIVLTIVVLLIFTKKVHVTNCGTQDFKTDVLIIFIAFLPAFIWHTILSNAVGHGFYVHNYFPLVCAILYVVFNKIKFNKIEN
;
A
#
# COMPACT_ATOMS: atom_id res chain seq x y z
N MET A 1 10.12 7.20 30.63
CA MET A 1 9.34 8.25 29.93
C MET A 1 10.22 9.23 29.17
N ARG A 2 11.16 9.95 29.81
CA ARG A 2 12.05 10.93 29.13
C ARG A 2 12.79 10.38 27.90
N LYS A 3 13.38 9.18 28.00
CA LYS A 3 14.06 8.51 26.87
C LYS A 3 13.11 8.25 25.69
N PHE A 4 11.92 7.72 25.96
CA PHE A 4 10.93 7.43 24.90
C PHE A 4 10.50 8.70 24.16
N ILE A 5 10.25 9.79 24.88
CA ILE A 5 9.89 11.09 24.27
C ILE A 5 11.04 11.62 23.40
N PHE A 6 12.28 11.53 23.90
CA PHE A 6 13.46 11.93 23.14
C PHE A 6 13.63 11.10 21.86
N ASP A 7 13.50 9.78 21.97
CA ASP A 7 13.58 8.86 20.81
C ASP A 7 12.45 9.14 19.81
N PHE A 8 11.24 9.43 20.28
CA PHE A 8 10.10 9.81 19.45
C PHE A 8 10.37 11.08 18.64
N ILE A 9 10.80 12.16 19.31
CA ILE A 9 11.14 13.42 18.64
C ILE A 9 12.25 13.20 17.61
N LYS A 10 13.30 12.46 18.00
CA LYS A 10 14.43 12.16 17.10
C LYS A 10 13.97 11.39 15.86
N ILE A 11 13.18 10.32 16.03
CA ILE A 11 12.70 9.50 14.91
C ILE A 11 11.80 10.32 13.99
N ASN A 12 10.89 11.12 14.55
CA ASN A 12 10.04 12.00 13.77
C ASN A 12 10.85 13.00 12.93
N ILE A 13 11.84 13.69 13.53
CA ILE A 13 12.72 14.61 12.80
C ILE A 13 13.47 13.88 11.68
N VAL A 14 14.01 12.69 11.94
CA VAL A 14 14.73 11.91 10.93
C VAL A 14 13.81 11.53 9.76
N CYS A 15 12.61 11.03 10.05
CA CYS A 15 11.62 10.70 9.01
C CYS A 15 11.26 11.93 8.16
N PHE A 16 10.99 13.05 8.83
CA PHE A 16 10.68 14.32 8.16
C PHE A 16 11.83 14.79 7.25
N LEU A 17 13.07 14.78 7.75
CA LEU A 17 14.24 15.19 6.97
C LEU A 17 14.46 14.28 5.76
N ILE A 18 14.24 12.97 5.88
CA ILE A 18 14.33 12.04 4.75
C ILE A 18 13.30 12.40 3.68
N VAL A 19 12.04 12.63 4.07
CA VAL A 19 10.96 12.96 3.14
C VAL A 19 11.21 14.28 2.41
N ILE A 20 11.60 15.33 3.14
CA ILE A 20 11.95 16.63 2.55
C ILE A 20 13.15 16.51 1.63
N SER A 21 14.19 15.79 2.04
CA SER A 21 15.40 15.61 1.22
C SER A 21 15.07 14.90 -0.09
N LEU A 22 14.24 13.86 -0.03
CA LEU A 22 13.80 13.13 -1.22
C LEU A 22 13.03 14.04 -2.19
N LEU A 23 12.11 14.85 -1.67
CA LEU A 23 11.35 15.82 -2.47
C LEU A 23 12.23 16.88 -3.14
N LEU A 24 13.17 17.45 -2.39
CA LEU A 24 14.10 18.44 -2.93
C LEU A 24 14.99 17.81 -4.00
N PHE A 25 15.48 16.59 -3.76
CA PHE A 25 16.31 15.87 -4.73
C PHE A 25 15.57 15.63 -6.05
N GLY A 26 14.30 15.21 -6.01
CA GLY A 26 13.49 15.06 -7.22
C GLY A 26 13.33 16.37 -8.00
N ARG A 27 13.25 17.52 -7.32
CA ARG A 27 13.16 18.82 -7.99
C ARG A 27 14.46 19.30 -8.60
N LEU A 28 15.61 18.81 -8.14
CA LEU A 28 16.92 19.14 -8.74
C LEU A 28 17.13 18.50 -10.11
N ILE A 29 16.39 17.43 -10.45
CA ILE A 29 16.49 16.78 -11.76
C ILE A 29 15.84 17.69 -12.84
N PRO A 30 16.58 18.15 -13.86
CA PRO A 30 16.02 19.03 -14.88
C PRO A 30 14.98 18.29 -15.73
N SER A 31 13.79 18.87 -15.92
CA SER A 31 12.74 18.18 -16.72
C SER A 31 13.15 17.93 -18.18
N LYS A 32 14.11 18.70 -18.72
CA LYS A 32 14.70 18.43 -20.04
C LYS A 32 15.36 17.05 -20.14
N SER A 33 15.94 16.53 -19.05
CA SER A 33 16.64 15.24 -19.07
C SER A 33 15.70 14.04 -19.14
N ILE A 34 14.40 14.25 -18.92
CA ILE A 34 13.38 13.19 -18.90
C ILE A 34 12.32 13.38 -20.00
N ASN A 35 12.46 14.42 -20.84
CA ASN A 35 11.40 14.83 -21.77
C ASN A 35 11.08 13.75 -22.82
N ASN A 36 12.11 13.11 -23.37
CA ASN A 36 11.93 12.04 -24.35
C ASN A 36 11.17 10.86 -23.74
N GLU A 37 11.56 10.42 -22.54
CA GLU A 37 10.91 9.32 -21.83
C GLU A 37 9.47 9.66 -21.45
N LEU A 38 9.20 10.93 -21.10
CA LEU A 38 7.84 11.41 -20.87
C LEU A 38 6.99 11.39 -22.14
N GLN A 39 7.53 11.75 -23.31
CA GLN A 39 6.81 11.68 -24.59
C GLN A 39 6.42 10.24 -24.94
N ILE A 40 7.37 9.29 -24.83
CA ILE A 40 7.11 7.87 -25.03
C ILE A 40 6.06 7.35 -24.02
N SER A 41 6.13 7.80 -22.78
CA SER A 41 5.13 7.47 -21.74
C SER A 41 3.73 7.98 -22.08
N VAL A 42 3.61 9.19 -22.65
CA VAL A 42 2.33 9.75 -23.10
C VAL A 42 1.73 8.93 -24.24
N GLU A 43 2.55 8.49 -25.20
CA GLU A 43 2.09 7.62 -26.29
C GLU A 43 1.55 6.28 -25.77
N LEU A 44 2.25 5.67 -24.79
CA LEU A 44 1.78 4.46 -24.12
C LEU A 44 0.41 4.67 -23.45
N LEU A 45 0.27 5.73 -22.66
CA LEU A 45 -0.98 6.03 -21.94
C LEU A 45 -2.15 6.28 -22.90
N ASN A 46 -1.91 7.00 -24.01
CA ASN A 46 -2.93 7.21 -25.05
C ASN A 46 -3.38 5.89 -25.69
N LYS A 47 -2.45 4.95 -25.89
CA LYS A 47 -2.75 3.62 -26.44
C LYS A 47 -3.53 2.74 -25.46
N GLU A 48 -3.17 2.77 -24.18
CA GLU A 48 -3.76 1.91 -23.15
C GLU A 48 -5.10 2.42 -22.60
N GLY A 49 -5.34 3.73 -22.63
CA GLY A 49 -6.48 4.36 -21.97
C GLY A 49 -6.29 4.51 -20.46
N LEU A 50 -7.38 4.74 -19.71
CA LEU A 50 -7.30 5.09 -18.27
C LEU A 50 -7.21 3.90 -17.32
N TYR A 51 -7.83 2.77 -17.66
CA TYR A 51 -7.91 1.61 -16.77
C TYR A 51 -7.77 0.29 -17.54
N PRO A 52 -6.63 0.03 -18.19
CA PRO A 52 -6.41 -1.25 -18.87
C PRO A 52 -6.33 -2.39 -17.83
N SER A 53 -7.10 -3.46 -18.05
CA SER A 53 -7.11 -4.63 -17.18
C SER A 53 -6.09 -5.70 -17.65
N THR A 54 -5.63 -6.53 -16.72
CA THR A 54 -4.75 -7.69 -17.02
C THR A 54 -5.34 -8.61 -18.07
N TYR A 55 -6.64 -8.85 -17.98
CA TYR A 55 -7.44 -9.67 -18.88
C TYR A 55 -8.92 -9.29 -18.72
N GLU A 56 -9.76 -9.80 -19.62
CA GLU A 56 -11.20 -9.56 -19.61
C GLU A 56 -11.86 -10.13 -18.33
N GLY A 57 -12.52 -9.26 -17.58
CA GLY A 57 -13.19 -9.61 -16.32
C GLY A 57 -12.30 -9.54 -15.06
N SER A 58 -11.08 -9.01 -15.15
CA SER A 58 -10.30 -8.63 -13.97
C SER A 58 -10.82 -7.31 -13.38
N ASN A 59 -11.25 -7.36 -12.12
CA ASN A 59 -11.68 -6.19 -11.35
C ASN A 59 -10.70 -5.84 -10.22
N THR A 60 -9.64 -6.66 -10.05
CA THR A 60 -8.60 -6.51 -9.03
C THR A 60 -7.22 -6.25 -9.64
N GLY A 61 -7.01 -6.49 -10.93
CA GLY A 61 -5.76 -6.20 -11.63
C GLY A 61 -5.96 -5.30 -12.83
N PHE A 62 -5.87 -4.00 -12.60
CA PHE A 62 -5.88 -2.98 -13.65
C PHE A 62 -4.80 -1.94 -13.38
N PHE A 63 -4.28 -1.32 -14.45
CA PHE A 63 -3.44 -0.14 -14.28
C PHE A 63 -4.30 1.09 -14.04
N ASP A 64 -3.87 1.93 -13.12
CA ASP A 64 -4.48 3.22 -12.81
C ASP A 64 -3.73 4.30 -13.59
N ASN A 65 -3.95 4.29 -14.91
CA ASN A 65 -3.32 5.26 -15.82
C ASN A 65 -3.81 6.69 -15.54
N TRP A 66 -4.96 6.84 -14.87
CA TRP A 66 -5.43 8.13 -14.38
C TRP A 66 -4.46 8.71 -13.34
N THR A 67 -4.14 7.95 -12.28
CA THR A 67 -3.20 8.42 -11.24
C THR A 67 -1.77 8.50 -11.76
N ASP A 68 -1.34 7.56 -12.60
CA ASP A 68 -0.02 7.60 -13.23
C ASP A 68 0.12 8.86 -14.11
N ALA A 69 -0.91 9.25 -14.87
CA ALA A 69 -0.88 10.46 -15.69
C ALA A 69 -0.77 11.74 -14.84
N ILE A 70 -1.48 11.83 -13.69
CA ILE A 70 -1.31 12.94 -12.75
C ILE A 70 0.12 12.96 -12.19
N SER A 71 0.63 11.81 -11.80
CA SER A 71 1.98 11.66 -11.24
C SER A 71 3.05 12.15 -12.23
N LEU A 72 2.95 11.72 -13.49
CA LEU A 72 3.82 12.18 -14.56
C LEU A 72 3.65 13.67 -14.87
N ASN A 73 2.44 14.22 -14.73
CA ASN A 73 2.18 15.64 -14.96
C ASN A 73 2.90 16.50 -13.91
N ILE A 74 2.87 16.08 -12.63
CA ILE A 74 3.64 16.72 -11.54
C ILE A 74 5.15 16.65 -11.79
N ILE A 75 5.63 15.55 -12.38
CA ILE A 75 7.04 15.33 -12.71
C ILE A 75 7.47 16.20 -13.91
N ALA A 76 6.63 16.27 -14.95
CA ALA A 76 6.89 16.98 -16.19
C ALA A 76 6.93 18.49 -15.98
N LEU A 77 6.05 19.02 -15.12
CA LEU A 77 5.86 20.45 -14.95
C LEU A 77 7.17 21.18 -14.58
N GLN A 78 7.57 22.10 -15.45
CA GLN A 78 8.58 23.11 -15.18
C GLN A 78 7.86 24.36 -14.70
N ASN A 79 8.19 24.82 -13.49
CA ASN A 79 7.67 26.08 -12.96
C ASN A 79 8.83 26.96 -12.47
N ASN A 80 8.60 28.27 -12.47
CA ASN A 80 9.57 29.26 -12.01
C ASN A 80 9.49 29.50 -10.50
N TYR A 81 8.82 28.61 -9.75
CA TYR A 81 8.73 28.74 -8.30
C TYR A 81 10.07 28.37 -7.63
N PRO A 82 10.39 28.97 -6.47
CA PRO A 82 11.51 28.53 -5.65
C PRO A 82 11.46 27.03 -5.38
N ILE A 83 12.62 26.36 -5.32
CA ILE A 83 12.70 24.89 -5.27
C ILE A 83 11.88 24.27 -4.12
N VAL A 84 11.91 24.89 -2.94
CA VAL A 84 11.13 24.43 -1.77
C VAL A 84 9.63 24.56 -2.02
N GLN A 85 9.21 25.67 -2.63
CA GLN A 85 7.81 25.90 -2.99
C GLN A 85 7.34 24.89 -4.04
N SER A 86 8.16 24.65 -5.07
CA SER A 86 7.89 23.67 -6.13
C SER A 86 7.81 22.24 -5.58
N ALA A 87 8.73 21.87 -4.69
CA ALA A 87 8.76 20.57 -4.02
C ALA A 87 7.52 20.32 -3.16
N LEU A 88 7.08 21.32 -2.40
CA LEU A 88 5.91 21.19 -1.51
C LEU A 88 4.58 21.34 -2.25
N GLY A 89 4.55 22.11 -3.34
CA GLY A 89 3.33 22.41 -4.06
C GLY A 89 2.79 21.26 -4.89
N ASN A 90 3.68 20.37 -5.37
CA ASN A 90 3.33 19.28 -6.27
C ASN A 90 2.38 19.76 -7.38
N TYR A 91 2.78 20.86 -8.02
CA TYR A 91 1.98 21.53 -9.02
C TYR A 91 1.82 20.63 -10.24
N TYR A 92 0.64 20.71 -10.86
CA TYR A 92 0.33 20.03 -12.11
C TYR A 92 -0.58 20.90 -12.96
N VAL A 93 -0.61 20.58 -14.24
CA VAL A 93 -1.41 21.28 -15.24
C VAL A 93 -2.83 20.72 -15.27
N ILE A 94 -3.83 21.61 -15.20
CA ILE A 94 -5.24 21.31 -15.49
C ILE A 94 -5.76 22.24 -16.60
N ARG A 95 -6.80 21.78 -17.31
CA ARG A 95 -7.60 22.64 -18.20
C ARG A 95 -8.97 22.01 -18.47
N GLY A 96 -10.02 22.64 -17.95
CA GLY A 96 -11.44 22.36 -18.28
C GLY A 96 -11.77 20.89 -18.58
N ASP A 97 -12.29 20.65 -19.79
CA ASP A 97 -12.77 19.35 -20.28
C ASP A 97 -11.66 18.39 -20.77
N ASP A 98 -10.38 18.72 -20.57
CA ASP A 98 -9.29 17.83 -20.97
C ASP A 98 -9.29 16.53 -20.16
N THR A 99 -9.02 15.42 -20.84
CA THR A 99 -8.65 14.18 -20.14
C THR A 99 -7.31 14.37 -19.41
N VAL A 100 -7.08 13.61 -18.34
CA VAL A 100 -5.83 13.70 -17.57
C VAL A 100 -4.59 13.41 -18.43
N ILE A 101 -4.72 12.51 -19.41
CA ILE A 101 -3.64 12.20 -20.37
C ILE A 101 -3.40 13.38 -21.33
N SER A 102 -4.46 14.07 -21.79
CA SER A 102 -4.34 15.30 -22.58
C SER A 102 -3.61 16.40 -21.79
N ALA A 103 -3.96 16.58 -20.52
CA ALA A 103 -3.31 17.56 -19.64
C ALA A 103 -1.82 17.23 -19.43
N LEU A 104 -1.47 15.96 -19.25
CA LEU A 104 -0.07 15.51 -19.21
C LEU A 104 0.67 15.84 -20.52
N ASN A 105 0.08 15.52 -21.68
CA ASN A 105 0.70 15.79 -22.97
C ASN A 105 1.03 17.29 -23.15
N LYS A 106 0.17 18.17 -22.65
CA LYS A 106 0.43 19.62 -22.64
C LYS A 106 1.54 20.02 -21.68
N ALA A 107 1.60 19.41 -20.49
CA ALA A 107 2.68 19.64 -19.52
C ALA A 107 4.06 19.26 -20.08
N VAL A 108 4.14 18.19 -20.87
CA VAL A 108 5.37 17.72 -21.52
C VAL A 108 5.79 18.66 -22.66
N ASN A 109 4.86 19.15 -23.47
CA ASN A 109 5.18 19.94 -24.66
C ASN A 109 5.26 21.47 -24.42
N GLY A 110 4.91 21.96 -23.23
CA GLY A 110 5.05 23.37 -22.84
C GLY A 110 4.06 24.30 -23.57
N TYR A 111 2.84 24.43 -23.04
CA TYR A 111 1.78 25.30 -23.59
C TYR A 111 1.31 26.37 -22.59
N ASP A 112 1.21 27.63 -23.04
CA ASP A 112 1.06 28.84 -22.22
C ASP A 112 -0.35 29.09 -21.64
N GLU A 113 -1.40 28.41 -22.11
CA GLU A 113 -2.80 28.68 -21.69
C GLU A 113 -3.32 27.78 -20.56
N SER A 114 -2.46 26.97 -19.94
CA SER A 114 -2.91 25.95 -19.00
C SER A 114 -2.86 26.45 -17.55
N GLU A 115 -3.87 26.12 -16.75
CA GLU A 115 -3.88 26.50 -15.34
C GLU A 115 -2.98 25.55 -14.54
N VAL A 116 -2.09 26.12 -13.73
CA VAL A 116 -1.20 25.36 -12.84
C VAL A 116 -1.79 25.39 -11.44
N VAL A 117 -2.18 24.23 -10.93
CA VAL A 117 -2.79 24.09 -9.60
C VAL A 117 -1.90 23.31 -8.64
N PRO A 118 -1.87 23.67 -7.35
CA PRO A 118 -1.11 22.93 -6.35
C PRO A 118 -1.84 21.65 -5.93
N TYR A 119 -1.10 20.54 -5.86
CA TYR A 119 -1.52 19.31 -5.19
C TYR A 119 -0.89 19.15 -3.80
N ALA A 120 -0.86 20.25 -3.05
CA ALA A 120 -0.03 20.43 -1.87
C ALA A 120 -0.40 19.59 -0.63
N ASN A 121 -1.50 18.84 -0.66
CA ASN A 121 -1.95 18.04 0.49
C ASN A 121 -1.18 16.73 0.63
N TYR A 122 -0.48 16.31 -0.43
CA TYR A 122 0.29 15.09 -0.44
C TYR A 122 1.77 15.40 -0.52
N TRP A 123 2.57 14.61 0.17
CA TRP A 123 4.03 14.66 0.03
C TRP A 123 4.48 14.23 -1.36
N LEU A 124 4.04 13.05 -1.81
CA LEU A 124 4.42 12.44 -3.09
C LEU A 124 5.95 12.28 -3.27
N ALA A 125 6.66 12.00 -2.18
CA ALA A 125 8.11 11.89 -2.19
C ALA A 125 8.59 10.74 -3.09
N GLY A 126 7.78 9.70 -3.27
CA GLY A 126 8.03 8.59 -4.19
C GLY A 126 8.15 9.02 -5.65
N LEU A 127 7.51 10.12 -6.07
CA LEU A 127 7.66 10.65 -7.43
C LEU A 127 9.08 11.09 -7.74
N SER A 128 9.87 11.43 -6.73
CA SER A 128 11.29 11.74 -6.90
C SER A 128 12.07 10.50 -7.35
N ILE A 129 11.70 9.31 -6.85
CA ILE A 129 12.28 8.03 -7.27
C ILE A 129 11.87 7.73 -8.72
N ILE A 130 10.60 7.93 -9.06
CA ILE A 130 10.12 7.75 -10.44
C ILE A 130 10.84 8.70 -11.41
N LYS A 131 11.06 9.95 -11.01
CA LYS A 131 11.77 10.92 -11.82
C LYS A 131 13.23 10.55 -12.08
N ILE A 132 13.90 9.88 -11.13
CA ILE A 132 15.24 9.32 -11.35
C ILE A 132 15.19 8.20 -12.39
N LEU A 133 14.20 7.30 -12.30
CA LEU A 133 14.05 6.22 -13.28
C LEU A 133 13.74 6.76 -14.69
N LEU A 134 12.94 7.82 -14.78
CA LEU A 134 12.61 8.52 -16.05
C LEU A 134 13.80 9.18 -16.74
N ILE A 135 14.97 9.26 -16.10
CA ILE A 135 16.22 9.67 -16.78
C ILE A 135 16.64 8.59 -17.79
N PHE A 136 16.28 7.33 -17.54
CA PHE A 136 16.78 6.18 -18.28
C PHE A 136 15.69 5.38 -19.00
N LEU A 137 14.45 5.45 -18.51
CA LEU A 137 13.39 4.52 -18.89
C LEU A 137 12.04 5.25 -19.04
N PRO A 138 11.24 4.95 -20.08
CA PRO A 138 9.85 5.38 -20.13
C PRO A 138 8.97 4.64 -19.11
N LEU A 139 7.71 5.07 -18.96
CA LEU A 139 6.76 4.49 -18.02
C LEU A 139 6.64 2.98 -18.16
N GLY A 140 6.54 2.43 -19.38
CA GLY A 140 6.36 0.99 -19.59
C GLY A 140 7.49 0.16 -18.96
N GLU A 141 8.72 0.56 -19.20
CA GLU A 141 9.94 -0.04 -18.66
C GLU A 141 10.05 0.19 -17.15
N ILE A 142 9.64 1.37 -16.66
CA ILE A 142 9.52 1.63 -15.23
C ILE A 142 8.55 0.62 -14.60
N ARG A 143 7.37 0.38 -15.19
CA ARG A 143 6.43 -0.63 -14.66
C ARG A 143 7.08 -1.99 -14.52
N HIS A 144 7.84 -2.41 -15.54
CA HIS A 144 8.58 -3.68 -15.48
C HIS A 144 9.63 -3.72 -14.37
N VAL A 145 10.38 -2.63 -14.15
CA VAL A 145 11.35 -2.53 -13.05
C VAL A 145 10.66 -2.58 -11.69
N LEU A 146 9.55 -1.85 -11.52
CA LEU A 146 8.76 -1.83 -10.29
C LEU A 146 8.19 -3.23 -9.98
N THR A 147 7.58 -3.88 -10.97
CA THR A 147 7.07 -5.24 -10.84
C THR A 147 8.18 -6.25 -10.55
N ALA A 148 9.34 -6.15 -11.20
CA ALA A 148 10.48 -7.03 -10.94
C ALA A 148 11.01 -6.86 -9.50
N CYS A 149 11.07 -5.63 -9.00
CA CYS A 149 11.43 -5.33 -7.61
C CYS A 149 10.45 -5.99 -6.63
N VAL A 150 9.14 -5.84 -6.85
CA VAL A 150 8.10 -6.47 -6.02
C VAL A 150 8.15 -7.99 -6.11
N LEU A 151 8.38 -8.57 -7.29
CA LEU A 151 8.54 -10.01 -7.47
C LEU A 151 9.72 -10.55 -6.65
N PHE A 152 10.86 -9.88 -6.71
CA PHE A 152 12.05 -10.25 -5.94
C PHE A 152 11.79 -10.20 -4.43
N LEU A 153 11.16 -9.13 -3.94
CA LEU A 153 10.80 -9.00 -2.54
C LEU A 153 9.74 -10.02 -2.11
N ALA A 154 8.73 -10.28 -2.95
CA ALA A 154 7.72 -11.31 -2.71
C ALA A 154 8.35 -12.70 -2.61
N PHE A 155 9.33 -13.01 -3.47
CA PHE A 155 10.09 -14.26 -3.39
C PHE A 155 10.83 -14.40 -2.07
N ILE A 156 11.54 -13.35 -1.62
CA ILE A 156 12.20 -13.33 -0.31
C ILE A 156 11.17 -13.53 0.80
N TYR A 157 10.05 -12.79 0.77
CA TYR A 157 8.97 -12.90 1.74
C TYR A 157 8.45 -14.34 1.83
N ILE A 158 8.15 -14.96 0.68
CA ILE A 158 7.62 -16.33 0.60
C ILE A 158 8.62 -17.33 1.20
N ILE A 159 9.91 -17.21 0.88
CA ILE A 159 10.95 -18.06 1.49
C ILE A 159 10.96 -17.88 3.01
N ARG A 160 11.00 -16.64 3.49
CA ARG A 160 11.05 -16.34 4.93
C ARG A 160 9.79 -16.81 5.65
N ALA A 161 8.62 -16.63 5.04
CA ALA A 161 7.36 -17.15 5.54
C ALA A 161 7.40 -18.68 5.58
N TYR A 162 7.82 -19.35 4.50
CA TYR A 162 7.85 -20.82 4.42
C TYR A 162 8.76 -21.44 5.48
N LEU A 163 9.93 -20.83 5.72
CA LEU A 163 10.88 -21.26 6.75
C LEU A 163 10.33 -21.11 8.18
N GLN A 164 9.32 -20.28 8.40
CA GLN A 164 8.68 -20.07 9.71
C GLN A 164 7.33 -20.78 9.86
N ASP A 165 6.57 -20.79 8.77
CA ASP A 165 5.21 -21.28 8.68
C ASP A 165 4.81 -21.54 7.22
N LYS A 166 4.62 -22.81 6.88
CA LYS A 166 4.18 -23.19 5.53
C LYS A 166 2.77 -22.68 5.22
N ALA A 167 1.87 -22.64 6.20
CA ALA A 167 0.50 -22.17 6.00
C ALA A 167 0.49 -20.67 5.67
N LEU A 168 1.35 -19.88 6.31
CA LEU A 168 1.50 -18.46 6.02
C LEU A 168 2.01 -18.22 4.60
N ALA A 169 3.03 -18.97 4.16
CA ALA A 169 3.56 -18.84 2.80
C ALA A 169 2.49 -19.18 1.75
N ILE A 170 1.75 -20.27 1.94
CA ILE A 170 0.67 -20.68 1.04
C ILE A 170 -0.44 -19.63 1.02
N ALA A 171 -0.90 -19.17 2.19
CA ALA A 171 -1.93 -18.14 2.31
C ALA A 171 -1.52 -16.83 1.63
N PHE A 172 -0.26 -16.43 1.78
CA PHE A 172 0.27 -15.23 1.13
C PHE A 172 0.33 -15.38 -0.39
N CYS A 173 0.84 -16.51 -0.92
CA CYS A 173 0.88 -16.78 -2.36
C CYS A 173 -0.52 -16.76 -3.00
N ILE A 174 -1.50 -17.40 -2.38
CA ILE A 174 -2.88 -17.40 -2.86
C ILE A 174 -3.46 -15.98 -2.83
N SER A 175 -3.18 -15.21 -1.77
CA SER A 175 -3.64 -13.82 -1.65
C SER A 175 -3.02 -12.94 -2.74
N LEU A 176 -1.73 -13.09 -3.05
CA LEU A 176 -1.08 -12.38 -4.17
C LEU A 176 -1.79 -12.64 -5.50
N GLY A 177 -2.23 -13.87 -5.73
CA GLY A 177 -2.99 -14.24 -6.93
C GLY A 177 -4.40 -13.62 -6.96
N ILE A 178 -5.16 -13.74 -5.87
CA ILE A 178 -6.54 -13.22 -5.76
C ILE A 178 -6.59 -11.72 -6.04
N PHE A 179 -5.63 -10.98 -5.48
CA PHE A 179 -5.56 -9.53 -5.61
C PHE A 179 -4.68 -9.07 -6.76
N GLU A 180 -4.15 -9.97 -7.59
CA GLU A 180 -3.28 -9.62 -8.72
C GLU A 180 -2.15 -8.64 -8.31
N THR A 181 -1.67 -8.78 -7.08
CA THR A 181 -0.85 -7.77 -6.39
C THR A 181 0.47 -7.51 -7.10
N ILE A 182 1.04 -8.54 -7.73
CA ILE A 182 2.25 -8.40 -8.52
C ILE A 182 1.98 -7.50 -9.74
N TYR A 183 0.86 -7.67 -10.43
CA TYR A 183 0.54 -6.88 -11.61
C TYR A 183 0.29 -5.41 -11.26
N ILE A 184 -0.56 -5.15 -10.27
CA ILE A 184 -0.88 -3.77 -9.87
C ILE A 184 0.34 -2.99 -9.39
N SER A 185 1.40 -3.68 -8.92
CA SER A 185 2.65 -3.04 -8.49
C SER A 185 3.41 -2.35 -9.63
N GLY A 186 3.01 -2.55 -10.88
CA GLY A 186 3.46 -1.72 -12.00
C GLY A 186 2.91 -0.29 -11.96
N ASN A 187 1.79 -0.03 -11.29
CA ASN A 187 1.31 1.33 -11.05
C ASN A 187 2.28 2.08 -10.13
N ILE A 188 2.59 3.34 -10.44
CA ILE A 188 3.52 4.16 -9.64
C ILE A 188 3.07 4.22 -8.18
N THR A 189 1.78 4.43 -7.96
CA THR A 189 1.23 4.61 -6.62
C THR A 189 1.13 3.28 -5.86
N ALA A 190 0.55 2.25 -6.48
CA ALA A 190 0.36 0.97 -5.82
C ALA A 190 1.70 0.28 -5.50
N PHE A 191 2.74 0.53 -6.30
CA PHE A 191 4.09 0.04 -6.04
C PHE A 191 4.55 0.32 -4.61
N PHE A 192 4.41 1.55 -4.13
CA PHE A 192 4.93 1.95 -2.82
C PHE A 192 4.18 1.26 -1.67
N ASP A 193 2.86 1.08 -1.77
CA ASP A 193 2.09 0.35 -0.77
C ASP A 193 2.51 -1.13 -0.69
N VAL A 194 2.66 -1.79 -1.85
CA VAL A 194 3.09 -3.19 -1.93
C VAL A 194 4.55 -3.35 -1.48
N PHE A 195 5.42 -2.42 -1.88
CA PHE A 195 6.83 -2.38 -1.47
C PHE A 195 6.96 -2.26 0.05
N LEU A 196 6.25 -1.32 0.68
CA LEU A 196 6.28 -1.15 2.13
C LEU A 196 5.73 -2.38 2.86
N MET A 197 4.63 -2.98 2.37
CA MET A 197 4.11 -4.24 2.90
C MET A 197 5.20 -5.32 2.93
N LEU A 198 5.92 -5.50 1.82
CA LEU A 198 6.94 -6.52 1.68
C LEU A 198 8.17 -6.24 2.54
N VAL A 199 8.71 -5.03 2.52
CA VAL A 199 9.91 -4.65 3.28
C VAL A 199 9.67 -4.79 4.78
N PHE A 200 8.59 -4.22 5.31
CA PHE A 200 8.27 -4.32 6.73
C PHE A 200 7.91 -5.76 7.13
N GLY A 201 7.19 -6.49 6.27
CA GLY A 201 6.89 -7.89 6.50
C GLY A 201 8.14 -8.78 6.56
N ILE A 202 9.08 -8.60 5.62
CA ILE A 202 10.38 -9.27 5.62
C ILE A 202 11.16 -8.90 6.88
N TYR A 203 11.17 -7.63 7.30
CA TYR A 203 11.82 -7.21 8.53
C TYR A 203 11.26 -7.94 9.76
N ILE A 204 9.93 -8.00 9.91
CA ILE A 204 9.26 -8.73 11.01
C ILE A 204 9.62 -10.21 10.98
N LEU A 205 9.58 -10.85 9.81
CA LEU A 205 9.95 -12.26 9.63
C LEU A 205 11.44 -12.49 9.92
N CYS A 206 12.34 -11.63 9.47
CA CYS A 206 13.78 -11.79 9.67
C CYS A 206 14.19 -11.58 11.14
N CYS A 207 13.70 -10.51 11.76
CA CYS A 207 14.06 -10.15 13.14
C CYS A 207 13.31 -10.96 14.19
N ARG A 208 12.30 -11.76 13.81
CA ARG A 208 11.43 -12.51 14.73
C ARG A 208 10.86 -11.60 15.82
N LEU A 209 10.38 -10.43 15.39
CA LEU A 209 9.85 -9.46 16.34
C LEU A 209 8.71 -10.11 17.13
N GLY A 210 8.82 -10.07 18.45
CA GLY A 210 8.03 -10.91 19.35
C GLY A 210 8.81 -11.41 20.55
N LYS A 211 10.02 -11.94 20.34
CA LYS A 211 10.70 -12.75 21.36
C LYS A 211 11.37 -11.94 22.48
N ASN A 212 11.69 -10.67 22.26
CA ASN A 212 12.33 -9.78 23.24
C ASN A 212 12.06 -8.28 23.01
N ASP A 213 11.17 -7.91 22.09
CA ASP A 213 11.00 -6.50 21.74
C ASP A 213 10.14 -5.77 22.77
N SER A 214 10.66 -4.64 23.23
CA SER A 214 9.86 -3.73 24.03
C SER A 214 8.68 -3.20 23.21
N SER A 215 7.59 -2.83 23.89
CA SER A 215 6.46 -2.14 23.27
C SER A 215 6.89 -0.86 22.52
N ALA A 216 8.01 -0.25 22.91
CA ALA A 216 8.59 0.90 22.22
C ALA A 216 9.14 0.56 20.83
N VAL A 217 9.80 -0.58 20.65
CA VAL A 217 10.31 -1.01 19.33
C VAL A 217 9.16 -1.21 18.36
N ARG A 218 8.10 -1.90 18.81
CA ARG A 218 6.88 -2.08 18.00
C ARG A 218 6.24 -0.74 17.67
N PHE A 219 6.09 0.13 18.68
CA PHE A 219 5.56 1.47 18.48
C PHE A 219 6.32 2.22 17.40
N PHE A 220 7.65 2.30 17.49
CA PHE A 220 8.45 3.03 16.50
C PHE A 220 8.42 2.39 15.11
N LEU A 221 8.40 1.06 15.01
CA LEU A 221 8.27 0.38 13.72
C LEU A 221 7.00 0.80 12.98
N PHE A 222 5.85 0.75 13.67
CA PHE A 222 4.57 1.11 13.06
C PHE A 222 4.43 2.62 12.85
N PHE A 223 4.96 3.44 13.76
CA PHE A 223 5.03 4.88 13.57
C PHE A 223 5.79 5.23 12.28
N ILE A 224 6.98 4.66 12.08
CA ILE A 224 7.79 4.88 10.88
C ILE A 224 7.03 4.37 9.64
N ASN A 225 6.43 3.19 9.70
CA ASN A 225 5.63 2.65 8.60
C ASN A 225 4.51 3.63 8.19
N GLY A 226 3.67 4.06 9.13
CA GLY A 226 2.58 5.00 8.85
C GLY A 226 3.05 6.37 8.36
N PHE A 227 4.16 6.88 8.92
CA PHE A 227 4.78 8.13 8.46
C PHE A 227 5.22 8.01 7.00
N ILE A 228 5.92 6.93 6.64
CA ILE A 228 6.45 6.73 5.29
C ILE A 228 5.32 6.44 4.29
N THR A 229 4.30 5.65 4.66
CA THR A 229 3.16 5.33 3.78
C THR A 229 2.51 6.58 3.20
N VAL A 230 2.14 7.56 4.04
CA VAL A 230 1.53 8.81 3.54
C VAL A 230 2.52 9.72 2.82
N SER A 231 3.82 9.50 3.01
CA SER A 231 4.86 10.36 2.45
C SER A 231 5.24 9.96 1.02
N LEU A 232 5.20 8.68 0.69
CA LEU A 232 5.71 8.19 -0.60
C LEU A 232 4.71 8.35 -1.75
N CYS A 233 3.43 8.03 -1.55
CA CYS A 233 2.46 7.95 -2.65
C CYS A 233 1.07 8.43 -2.25
N TYR A 234 0.16 8.43 -3.23
CA TYR A 234 -1.27 8.62 -3.00
C TYR A 234 -1.84 7.46 -2.17
N VAL A 235 -3.02 7.68 -1.62
CA VAL A 235 -3.78 6.65 -0.90
C VAL A 235 -4.32 5.65 -1.92
N TYR A 236 -3.62 4.52 -2.11
CA TYR A 236 -4.11 3.41 -2.95
C TYR A 236 -4.58 2.24 -2.09
N ALA A 237 -3.69 1.64 -1.30
CA ALA A 237 -4.00 0.53 -0.40
C ALA A 237 -3.17 0.54 0.90
N PRO A 238 -3.18 1.64 1.67
CA PRO A 238 -2.29 1.79 2.84
C PRO A 238 -2.53 0.74 3.93
N MET A 239 -3.74 0.14 3.98
CA MET A 239 -4.07 -0.87 4.98
C MET A 239 -3.43 -2.22 4.69
N MET A 240 -3.00 -2.45 3.44
CA MET A 240 -2.28 -3.66 3.06
C MET A 240 -0.97 -3.80 3.86
N GLY A 241 -0.19 -2.73 3.94
CA GLY A 241 1.05 -2.69 4.73
C GLY A 241 0.81 -2.85 6.23
N LEU A 242 -0.12 -2.08 6.80
CA LEU A 242 -0.45 -2.14 8.23
C LEU A 242 -0.99 -3.52 8.63
N GLY A 243 -2.01 -4.02 7.92
CA GLY A 243 -2.68 -5.27 8.26
C GLY A 243 -1.79 -6.49 8.12
N MET A 244 -0.94 -6.57 7.08
CA MET A 244 0.01 -7.69 6.95
C MET A 244 1.07 -7.68 8.04
N CYS A 245 1.59 -6.51 8.41
CA CYS A 245 2.56 -6.40 9.51
C CYS A 245 1.94 -6.86 10.85
N LEU A 246 0.68 -6.49 11.11
CA LEU A 246 -0.05 -6.93 12.30
C LEU A 246 -0.32 -8.43 12.29
N LEU A 247 -0.74 -8.99 11.15
CA LEU A 247 -0.95 -10.43 10.97
C LEU A 247 0.31 -11.22 11.34
N LEU A 248 1.45 -10.83 10.76
CA LEU A 248 2.75 -11.46 11.02
C LEU A 248 3.17 -11.40 12.48
N LEU A 249 3.06 -10.22 13.10
CA LEU A 249 3.40 -10.04 14.50
C LEU A 249 2.51 -10.88 15.40
N MET A 250 1.22 -10.96 15.11
CA MET A 250 0.31 -11.69 15.97
C MET A 250 0.50 -13.21 15.84
N ILE A 251 0.77 -13.71 14.63
CA ILE A 251 1.21 -15.10 14.43
C ILE A 251 2.48 -15.38 15.23
N ASN A 252 3.49 -14.50 15.15
CA ASN A 252 4.73 -14.66 15.89
C ASN A 252 4.51 -14.63 17.40
N ASP A 253 3.71 -13.70 17.92
CA ASP A 253 3.36 -13.57 19.33
C ASP A 253 2.75 -14.86 19.90
N PHE A 254 1.80 -15.45 19.18
CA PHE A 254 1.18 -16.70 19.61
C PHE A 254 2.13 -17.89 19.55
N LYS A 255 3.01 -17.96 18.53
CA LYS A 255 4.02 -19.03 18.42
C LYS A 255 5.04 -19.03 19.55
N ILE A 256 5.35 -17.87 20.10
CA ILE A 256 6.27 -17.74 21.25
C ILE A 256 5.54 -17.77 22.60
N GLY A 257 4.23 -18.01 22.61
CA GLY A 257 3.44 -18.19 23.83
C GLY A 257 2.99 -16.89 24.51
N ILE A 258 2.95 -15.75 23.81
CA ILE A 258 2.33 -14.54 24.36
C ILE A 258 0.82 -14.77 24.51
N ASN A 259 0.29 -14.44 25.68
CA ASN A 259 -1.14 -14.58 25.94
C ASN A 259 -2.00 -13.62 25.10
N HIS A 260 -3.26 -13.99 24.86
CA HIS A 260 -4.19 -13.23 24.02
C HIS A 260 -4.34 -11.76 24.42
N GLY A 261 -4.39 -11.46 25.73
CA GLY A 261 -4.56 -10.08 26.21
C GLY A 261 -3.35 -9.18 25.89
N LYS A 262 -2.13 -9.71 26.07
CA LYS A 262 -0.90 -9.00 25.72
C LYS A 262 -0.76 -8.84 24.21
N ALA A 263 -1.04 -9.89 23.43
CA ALA A 263 -1.00 -9.83 21.98
C ALA A 263 -1.96 -8.76 21.43
N LEU A 264 -3.22 -8.74 21.92
CA LEU A 264 -4.19 -7.71 21.59
C LEU A 264 -3.70 -6.31 21.93
N ARG A 265 -3.16 -6.12 23.15
CA ARG A 265 -2.61 -4.82 23.58
C ARG A 265 -1.49 -4.36 22.64
N TYR A 266 -0.56 -5.24 22.27
CA TYR A 266 0.51 -4.90 21.33
C TYR A 266 -0.02 -4.59 19.93
N GLY A 267 -1.02 -5.33 19.47
CA GLY A 267 -1.73 -5.04 18.22
C GLY A 267 -2.36 -3.65 18.21
N PHE A 268 -3.13 -3.30 19.25
CA PHE A 268 -3.74 -1.97 19.37
C PHE A 268 -2.71 -0.84 19.45
N ILE A 269 -1.63 -1.01 20.24
CA ILE A 269 -0.55 -0.02 20.31
C ILE A 269 0.08 0.19 18.93
N SER A 270 0.25 -0.89 18.15
CA SER A 270 0.81 -0.85 16.81
C SER A 270 -0.11 -0.11 15.82
N VAL A 271 -1.42 -0.38 15.87
CA VAL A 271 -2.43 0.36 15.09
C VAL A 271 -2.39 1.86 15.44
N ILE A 272 -2.42 2.21 16.73
CA ILE A 272 -2.36 3.60 17.18
C ILE A 272 -1.06 4.26 16.70
N ALA A 273 0.08 3.58 16.85
CA ALA A 273 1.38 4.11 16.43
C ALA A 273 1.41 4.40 14.92
N TRP A 274 0.86 3.50 14.10
CA TRP A 274 0.77 3.70 12.65
C TRP A 274 -0.08 4.92 12.30
N TYR A 275 -1.27 5.04 12.89
CA TYR A 275 -2.15 6.20 12.66
C TYR A 275 -1.53 7.51 13.17
N LEU A 276 -0.79 7.48 14.28
CA LEU A 276 -0.03 8.62 14.76
C LEU A 276 1.07 9.04 13.77
N GLY A 277 1.82 8.10 13.22
CA GLY A 277 2.82 8.37 12.19
C GLY A 277 2.21 9.00 10.93
N TYR A 278 1.11 8.41 10.44
CA TYR A 278 0.35 8.90 9.31
C TYR A 278 -0.17 10.33 9.54
N ALA A 279 -0.83 10.55 10.69
CA ALA A 279 -1.44 11.83 11.03
C ALA A 279 -0.39 12.93 11.21
N ILE A 280 0.70 12.65 11.93
CA ILE A 280 1.78 13.63 12.16
C ILE A 280 2.43 14.04 10.84
N SER A 281 2.78 13.08 9.98
CA SER A 281 3.33 13.39 8.65
C SER A 281 2.37 14.24 7.81
N SER A 282 1.07 13.92 7.84
CA SER A 282 0.04 14.70 7.14
C SER A 282 -0.08 16.12 7.69
N ILE A 283 -0.08 16.28 9.02
CA ILE A 283 -0.16 17.60 9.68
C ILE A 283 1.08 18.43 9.33
N GLU A 284 2.27 17.85 9.40
CA GLU A 284 3.53 18.51 9.02
C GLU A 284 3.48 19.01 7.57
N LYS A 285 2.99 18.19 6.63
CA LYS A 285 2.81 18.62 5.22
C LYS A 285 1.90 19.82 5.11
N ASN A 286 0.73 19.74 5.74
CA ASN A 286 -0.31 20.74 5.62
C ASN A 286 0.10 22.05 6.29
N MET A 287 0.81 21.98 7.43
CA MET A 287 1.39 23.17 8.07
C MET A 287 2.40 23.85 7.14
N LEU A 288 3.35 23.09 6.58
CA LEU A 288 4.32 23.66 5.63
C LEU A 288 3.65 24.25 4.39
N ALA A 289 2.67 23.53 3.82
CA ALA A 289 1.90 24.01 2.67
C ALA A 289 1.17 25.32 3.00
N LYS A 290 0.56 25.43 4.18
CA LYS A 290 -0.11 26.65 4.62
C LYS A 290 0.88 27.82 4.76
N TYR A 291 2.03 27.62 5.39
CA TYR A 291 2.98 28.71 5.62
C TYR A 291 3.73 29.12 4.35
N ILE A 292 4.14 28.16 3.51
CA ILE A 292 4.99 28.42 2.33
C ILE A 292 4.15 28.72 1.09
N LEU A 293 3.05 27.99 0.88
CA LEU A 293 2.22 28.11 -0.32
C LEU A 293 0.99 29.01 -0.10
N LYS A 294 0.75 29.47 1.14
CA LYS A 294 -0.47 30.20 1.55
C LYS A 294 -1.77 29.44 1.19
N ASN A 295 -1.71 28.11 1.20
CA ASN A 295 -2.86 27.25 0.85
C ASN A 295 -3.67 26.91 2.11
N GLU A 296 -4.96 27.23 2.12
CA GLU A 296 -5.85 27.01 3.28
C GLU A 296 -6.65 25.69 3.22
N SER A 297 -6.60 24.96 2.10
CA SER A 297 -7.60 23.93 1.74
C SER A 297 -7.46 22.53 2.38
N GLY A 298 -6.42 22.27 3.18
CA GLY A 298 -6.13 20.93 3.69
C GLY A 298 -7.23 20.33 4.58
N MET A 299 -7.83 21.16 5.45
CA MET A 299 -8.87 20.71 6.38
C MET A 299 -10.22 20.46 5.69
N GLU A 300 -10.56 21.25 4.68
CA GLU A 300 -11.80 21.08 3.91
C GLU A 300 -11.77 19.80 3.08
N LYS A 301 -10.62 19.48 2.47
CA LYS A 301 -10.44 18.22 1.74
C LYS A 301 -10.46 17.00 2.67
N LEU A 302 -9.92 17.11 3.88
CA LEU A 302 -10.04 16.04 4.87
C LEU A 302 -11.52 15.81 5.24
N LYS A 303 -12.29 16.87 5.51
CA LYS A 303 -13.74 16.77 5.78
C LYS A 303 -14.49 16.12 4.61
N PHE A 304 -14.13 16.49 3.37
CA PHE A 304 -14.70 15.88 2.18
C PHE A 304 -14.43 14.37 2.11
N TRP A 305 -13.20 13.92 2.40
CA TRP A 305 -12.87 12.49 2.40
C TRP A 305 -13.50 11.71 3.54
N MET A 306 -13.72 12.34 4.69
CA MET A 306 -14.27 11.64 5.85
C MET A 306 -15.67 11.09 5.59
N GLY A 307 -16.43 11.77 4.72
CA GLY A 307 -17.84 11.44 4.47
C GLY A 307 -18.71 11.71 5.70
N ASN A 308 -19.93 12.14 5.45
CA ASN A 308 -20.85 12.54 6.52
C ASN A 308 -22.08 11.64 6.58
N ALA A 309 -22.38 10.89 5.51
CA ALA A 309 -23.57 10.06 5.45
C ALA A 309 -23.29 8.59 5.83
N LEU A 310 -24.24 7.96 6.52
CA LEU A 310 -24.19 6.53 6.81
C LEU A 310 -24.14 5.69 5.53
N SER A 311 -24.84 6.12 4.48
CA SER A 311 -24.84 5.47 3.17
C SER A 311 -23.43 5.46 2.53
N GLU A 312 -22.68 6.56 2.63
CA GLU A 312 -21.29 6.65 2.15
C GLU A 312 -20.40 5.64 2.90
N LYS A 313 -20.55 5.56 4.23
CA LYS A 313 -19.82 4.59 5.06
C LYS A 313 -20.14 3.16 4.66
N LEU A 314 -21.41 2.81 4.48
CA LEU A 314 -21.80 1.47 4.04
C LEU A 314 -21.25 1.14 2.64
N LEU A 315 -21.31 2.09 1.70
CA LEU A 315 -20.76 1.94 0.37
C LEU A 315 -19.24 1.73 0.39
N ALA A 316 -18.52 2.46 1.25
CA ALA A 316 -17.07 2.30 1.43
C ALA A 316 -16.66 0.86 1.80
N PHE A 317 -17.54 0.11 2.49
CA PHE A 317 -17.30 -1.30 2.81
C PHE A 317 -17.77 -2.25 1.70
N ILE A 318 -18.94 -1.97 1.13
CA ILE A 318 -19.59 -2.87 0.17
C ILE A 318 -18.87 -2.86 -1.18
N THR A 319 -18.44 -1.68 -1.64
CA THR A 319 -17.85 -1.51 -2.97
C THR A 319 -16.58 -2.35 -3.15
N PRO A 320 -15.56 -2.27 -2.28
CA PRO A 320 -14.37 -3.13 -2.40
C PRO A 320 -14.69 -4.63 -2.41
N ILE A 321 -15.65 -5.07 -1.58
CA ILE A 321 -16.09 -6.47 -1.52
C ILE A 321 -16.78 -6.87 -2.83
N LYS A 322 -17.63 -6.00 -3.39
CA LYS A 322 -18.25 -6.23 -4.70
C LYS A 322 -17.21 -6.36 -5.80
N PHE A 323 -16.20 -5.50 -5.84
CA PHE A 323 -15.08 -5.59 -6.78
C PHE A 323 -14.31 -6.91 -6.66
N LEU A 324 -14.08 -7.38 -5.43
CA LEU A 324 -13.43 -8.67 -5.19
C LEU A 324 -14.29 -9.83 -5.72
N LEU A 325 -15.58 -9.85 -5.35
CA LEU A 325 -16.52 -10.91 -5.74
C LEU A 325 -16.91 -10.86 -7.21
N SER A 326 -16.75 -9.73 -7.89
CA SER A 326 -16.93 -9.64 -9.34
C SER A 326 -15.65 -9.95 -10.11
N SER A 327 -14.50 -10.11 -9.44
CA SER A 327 -13.25 -10.41 -10.12
C SER A 327 -13.17 -11.88 -10.52
N ARG A 328 -12.85 -12.15 -11.79
CA ARG A 328 -12.73 -13.52 -12.30
C ARG A 328 -11.56 -14.28 -11.65
N SER A 329 -10.44 -13.63 -11.34
CA SER A 329 -9.30 -14.23 -10.62
C SER A 329 -9.72 -14.80 -9.27
N PHE A 330 -10.56 -14.08 -8.52
CA PHE A 330 -11.06 -14.54 -7.23
C PHE A 330 -11.73 -15.91 -7.34
N TRP A 331 -12.69 -16.07 -8.27
CA TRP A 331 -13.41 -17.32 -8.45
C TRP A 331 -12.55 -18.44 -9.01
N VAL A 332 -11.69 -18.15 -9.99
CA VAL A 332 -10.77 -19.15 -10.57
C VAL A 332 -9.84 -19.70 -9.50
N ILE A 333 -9.21 -18.82 -8.72
CA ILE A 333 -8.28 -19.23 -7.66
C ILE A 333 -9.03 -19.95 -6.54
N LEU A 334 -10.22 -19.48 -6.15
CA LEU A 334 -11.04 -20.16 -5.15
C LEU A 334 -11.38 -21.58 -5.57
N ILE A 335 -11.80 -21.78 -6.82
CA ILE A 335 -12.09 -23.11 -7.37
C ILE A 335 -10.83 -23.99 -7.36
N ILE A 336 -9.69 -23.49 -7.85
CA ILE A 336 -8.41 -24.22 -7.85
C ILE A 336 -8.04 -24.66 -6.43
N VAL A 337 -8.12 -23.75 -5.45
CA VAL A 337 -7.80 -24.03 -4.05
C VAL A 337 -8.74 -25.10 -3.50
N LEU A 338 -10.05 -24.97 -3.72
CA LEU A 338 -11.04 -25.96 -3.28
C LEU A 338 -10.80 -27.33 -3.92
N THR A 339 -10.51 -27.37 -5.22
CA THR A 339 -10.18 -28.63 -5.93
C THR A 339 -8.92 -29.27 -5.36
N ILE A 340 -7.86 -28.51 -5.13
CA ILE A 340 -6.62 -29.03 -4.53
C ILE A 340 -6.88 -29.58 -3.12
N VAL A 341 -7.61 -28.84 -2.28
CA VAL A 341 -7.95 -29.29 -0.92
C VAL A 341 -8.76 -30.58 -0.97
N VAL A 342 -9.77 -30.67 -1.85
CA VAL A 342 -10.59 -31.86 -2.04
C VAL A 342 -9.74 -33.05 -2.51
N LEU A 343 -8.88 -32.86 -3.52
CA LEU A 343 -7.97 -33.91 -4.00
C LEU A 343 -6.98 -34.40 -2.92
N LEU A 344 -6.46 -33.49 -2.10
CA LEU A 344 -5.56 -33.84 -0.99
C LEU A 344 -6.27 -34.64 0.11
N ILE A 345 -7.55 -34.36 0.37
CA ILE A 345 -8.40 -35.13 1.28
C ILE A 345 -8.67 -36.53 0.69
N PHE A 346 -9.09 -36.60 -0.58
CA PHE A 346 -9.40 -37.87 -1.25
C PHE A 346 -8.19 -38.80 -1.37
N THR A 347 -7.00 -38.25 -1.64
CA THR A 347 -5.75 -39.02 -1.71
C THR A 347 -5.21 -39.43 -0.33
N LYS A 348 -5.92 -39.11 0.76
CA LYS A 348 -5.48 -39.30 2.16
C LYS A 348 -4.11 -38.70 2.48
N LYS A 349 -3.57 -37.82 1.64
CA LYS A 349 -2.28 -37.14 1.84
C LYS A 349 -2.38 -36.04 2.90
N VAL A 350 -3.60 -35.63 3.22
CA VAL A 350 -3.93 -34.65 4.24
C VAL A 350 -5.00 -35.23 5.16
N HIS A 351 -4.89 -34.93 6.46
CA HIS A 351 -6.01 -35.04 7.38
C HIS A 351 -6.39 -33.66 7.91
N VAL A 352 -7.67 -33.34 7.82
CA VAL A 352 -8.25 -32.20 8.54
C VAL A 352 -8.42 -32.66 9.98
N THR A 353 -7.51 -32.23 10.85
CA THR A 353 -7.61 -32.53 12.27
C THR A 353 -8.40 -31.45 12.98
N ASN A 354 -9.27 -31.80 13.94
CA ASN A 354 -9.72 -30.86 14.97
C ASN A 354 -8.58 -30.37 15.89
N CYS A 355 -7.35 -30.87 15.68
CA CYS A 355 -6.15 -30.66 16.47
C CYS A 355 -5.11 -29.80 15.74
N GLY A 356 -5.52 -28.63 15.25
CA GLY A 356 -4.56 -27.52 15.17
C GLY A 356 -4.10 -27.20 16.59
N THR A 357 -2.80 -26.94 16.80
CA THR A 357 -2.27 -26.54 18.12
C THR A 357 -2.80 -25.17 18.60
N GLN A 358 -3.61 -24.52 17.77
CA GLN A 358 -4.10 -23.17 17.92
C GLN A 358 -5.60 -23.20 18.23
N ASP A 359 -6.00 -22.55 19.32
CA ASP A 359 -7.39 -22.52 19.76
C ASP A 359 -8.26 -21.57 18.90
N PHE A 360 -9.58 -21.79 18.92
CA PHE A 360 -10.55 -20.97 18.18
C PHE A 360 -10.42 -19.48 18.50
N LYS A 361 -10.12 -19.15 19.77
CA LYS A 361 -9.92 -17.77 20.21
C LYS A 361 -8.77 -17.11 19.46
N THR A 362 -7.65 -17.81 19.28
CA THR A 362 -6.49 -17.32 18.56
C THR A 362 -6.82 -17.05 17.09
N ASP A 363 -7.57 -17.96 16.44
CA ASP A 363 -8.02 -17.79 15.05
C ASP A 363 -8.88 -16.53 14.89
N VAL A 364 -9.87 -16.34 15.78
CA VAL A 364 -10.75 -15.16 15.77
C VAL A 364 -9.95 -13.89 15.93
N LEU A 365 -8.96 -13.88 16.85
CA LEU A 365 -8.12 -12.70 17.04
C LEU A 365 -7.31 -12.39 15.78
N ILE A 366 -6.70 -13.40 15.14
CA ILE A 366 -5.92 -13.23 13.90
C ILE A 366 -6.74 -12.58 12.80
N ILE A 367 -7.96 -13.08 12.57
CA ILE A 367 -8.86 -12.51 11.58
C ILE A 367 -9.26 -11.09 11.97
N PHE A 368 -9.60 -10.86 13.24
CA PHE A 368 -9.97 -9.54 13.75
C PHE A 368 -8.86 -8.50 13.57
N ILE A 369 -7.62 -8.81 13.95
CA ILE A 369 -6.52 -7.84 13.86
C ILE A 369 -6.14 -7.53 12.41
N ALA A 370 -6.30 -8.49 11.50
CA ALA A 370 -6.05 -8.29 10.08
C ALA A 370 -7.15 -7.44 9.42
N PHE A 371 -8.39 -7.54 9.90
CA PHE A 371 -9.52 -6.74 9.42
C PHE A 371 -9.56 -5.32 10.01
N LEU A 372 -9.14 -5.16 11.25
CA LEU A 372 -9.29 -3.91 12.01
C LEU A 372 -8.74 -2.66 11.28
N PRO A 373 -7.56 -2.69 10.63
CA PRO A 373 -7.05 -1.54 9.86
C PRO A 373 -8.01 -1.08 8.77
N ALA A 374 -8.46 -2.01 7.91
CA ALA A 374 -9.43 -1.72 6.87
C ALA A 374 -10.70 -1.13 7.51
N PHE A 375 -11.25 -1.78 8.53
CA PHE A 375 -12.46 -1.30 9.20
C PHE A 375 -12.36 0.16 9.67
N ILE A 376 -11.26 0.51 10.34
CA ILE A 376 -11.03 1.89 10.80
C ILE A 376 -10.92 2.83 9.59
N TRP A 377 -10.16 2.45 8.56
CA TRP A 377 -9.95 3.28 7.36
C TRP A 377 -11.24 3.59 6.61
N HIS A 378 -12.04 2.57 6.30
CA HIS A 378 -13.31 2.69 5.60
C HIS A 378 -14.34 3.50 6.42
N THR A 379 -14.23 3.50 7.74
CA THR A 379 -15.10 4.29 8.64
C THR A 379 -14.68 5.76 8.70
N ILE A 380 -13.37 6.04 8.73
CA ILE A 380 -12.84 7.40 8.86
C ILE A 380 -12.84 8.13 7.53
N LEU A 381 -12.57 7.45 6.40
CA LEU A 381 -12.39 8.05 5.08
C LEU A 381 -13.40 7.52 4.06
N SER A 382 -14.67 7.43 4.42
CA SER A 382 -15.65 6.68 3.62
C SER A 382 -15.84 7.22 2.21
N ASN A 383 -15.71 8.53 2.00
CA ASN A 383 -15.89 9.14 0.68
C ASN A 383 -14.66 8.94 -0.21
N ALA A 384 -13.47 8.78 0.38
CA ALA A 384 -12.25 8.50 -0.39
C ALA A 384 -12.23 7.07 -0.96
N VAL A 385 -13.01 6.15 -0.39
CA VAL A 385 -12.89 4.70 -0.61
C VAL A 385 -13.90 4.15 -1.64
N GLY A 386 -14.57 5.02 -2.39
CA GLY A 386 -15.51 4.61 -3.44
C GLY A 386 -14.87 3.95 -4.68
N HIS A 387 -13.54 3.94 -4.77
CA HIS A 387 -12.82 3.45 -5.95
C HIS A 387 -12.43 1.96 -5.86
N GLY A 388 -12.41 1.27 -7.00
CA GLY A 388 -12.16 -0.18 -7.07
C GLY A 388 -10.82 -0.63 -6.48
N PHE A 389 -9.79 0.22 -6.51
CA PHE A 389 -8.45 -0.12 -6.01
C PHE A 389 -8.39 -0.34 -4.48
N TYR A 390 -9.35 0.18 -3.71
CA TYR A 390 -9.40 -0.07 -2.27
C TYR A 390 -9.75 -1.52 -1.91
N VAL A 391 -10.09 -2.36 -2.90
CA VAL A 391 -10.17 -3.82 -2.73
C VAL A 391 -8.91 -4.39 -2.07
N HIS A 392 -7.73 -3.85 -2.39
CA HIS A 392 -6.45 -4.33 -1.85
C HIS A 392 -6.28 -4.09 -0.34
N ASN A 393 -7.06 -3.20 0.29
CA ASN A 393 -7.09 -3.07 1.75
C ASN A 393 -7.55 -4.36 2.45
N TYR A 394 -8.25 -5.25 1.74
CA TYR A 394 -8.72 -6.54 2.25
C TYR A 394 -7.71 -7.68 2.05
N PHE A 395 -6.57 -7.42 1.43
CA PHE A 395 -5.50 -8.41 1.27
C PHE A 395 -5.11 -9.10 2.60
N PRO A 396 -4.88 -8.37 3.72
CA PRO A 396 -4.51 -8.99 4.98
C PRO A 396 -5.61 -9.89 5.55
N LEU A 397 -6.89 -9.52 5.38
CA LEU A 397 -8.02 -10.30 5.85
C LEU A 397 -8.09 -11.65 5.12
N VAL A 398 -8.01 -11.62 3.78
CA VAL A 398 -8.04 -12.86 2.98
C VAL A 398 -6.84 -13.74 3.33
N CYS A 399 -5.65 -13.15 3.48
CA CYS A 399 -4.45 -13.88 3.91
C CYS A 399 -4.64 -14.50 5.31
N ALA A 400 -5.26 -13.80 6.26
CA ALA A 400 -5.53 -14.30 7.59
C ALA A 400 -6.53 -15.47 7.60
N ILE A 401 -7.62 -15.36 6.82
CA ILE A 401 -8.62 -16.43 6.66
C ILE A 401 -7.96 -17.69 6.06
N LEU A 402 -7.21 -17.51 4.97
CA LEU A 402 -6.48 -18.62 4.33
C LEU A 402 -5.45 -19.23 5.29
N TYR A 403 -4.72 -18.41 6.04
CA TYR A 403 -3.78 -18.90 7.05
C TYR A 403 -4.48 -19.79 8.09
N VAL A 404 -5.61 -19.34 8.65
CA VAL A 404 -6.38 -20.13 9.62
C VAL A 404 -6.85 -21.47 9.02
N VAL A 405 -7.28 -21.46 7.76
CA VAL A 405 -7.69 -22.68 7.04
C VAL A 405 -6.49 -23.63 6.85
N PHE A 406 -5.39 -23.14 6.28
CA PHE A 406 -4.22 -23.96 5.98
C PHE A 406 -3.45 -24.41 7.23
N ASN A 407 -3.51 -23.66 8.33
CA ASN A 407 -2.88 -24.05 9.58
C ASN A 407 -3.58 -25.26 10.25
N LYS A 408 -4.84 -25.55 9.88
CA LYS A 408 -5.59 -26.73 10.34
C LYS A 408 -5.37 -27.98 9.46
N ILE A 409 -4.69 -27.80 8.33
CA ILE A 409 -4.38 -28.86 7.37
C ILE A 409 -3.03 -29.48 7.75
N LYS A 410 -3.01 -30.73 8.23
CA LYS A 410 -1.76 -31.48 8.45
C LYS A 410 -1.45 -32.30 7.20
N PHE A 411 -0.27 -32.06 6.62
CA PHE A 411 0.29 -32.91 5.57
C PHE A 411 0.95 -34.12 6.22
N ASN A 412 0.61 -35.33 5.74
CA ASN A 412 1.31 -36.53 6.17
C ASN A 412 2.79 -36.41 5.79
N LYS A 413 3.70 -36.86 6.66
CA LYS A 413 5.07 -37.14 6.22
C LYS A 413 4.96 -38.22 5.15
N ILE A 414 5.48 -37.91 3.96
CA ILE A 414 5.71 -38.93 2.95
C ILE A 414 6.81 -39.80 3.55
N GLU A 415 6.44 -40.99 4.03
CA GLU A 415 7.41 -42.04 4.29
C GLU A 415 8.02 -42.40 2.93
N ASN A 416 9.31 -42.08 2.76
CA ASN A 416 10.08 -42.44 1.57
C ASN A 416 10.44 -43.92 1.62
#